data_AF-A0A9D7JDZ3-F1
#
_entry.id   AF-A0A9D7JDZ3-F1
#
_cell.length_a   1.000
_cell.length_b   1.000
_cell.length_c   1.000
_cell.angle_alpha   90.00
_cell.angle_beta   90.00
_cell.angle_gamma   90.00
#
_symmetry.space_group_name_H-M   'P 1'
#
loop_
_entity.id
_entity.type
_entity.pdbx_description
1 polymer ?
#
loop_
_entity_poly.entity_id
_entity_poly.type
_entity_poly.pdbx_seq_one_letter_code
_entity_poly.pdbx_strand_id
1 'polypeptide(L)'
;MISFWASGLASPFVTWGTRIERYVRALASGDPDQLQTALNAGFGECYTTASGRDALDWQEILQRRQPYRMKEVPDGVLRLGMGVDVQKLSLYYTIRGFGSRGRSWLIDRGQLFGPTDDDEVWNALADLMLTPIAGLQIERVFIDSGFRPNKPDGGDEHKVYEFTRRYPWLVSPTKGRATMSPPYRVSKIEVTSKGKQASYSINLVWLSTDFFKSLLVSRIRTPLDQPGPSSFPTTSMRTTASSWSRRFASSMPRPASRNGCSDRARTTFSTARRSPWRSATR
;
A
#
# COMPACT_ATOMS: atom_id res chain seq x y z
N MET A 1 13.79 -12.17 -10.04
CA MET A 1 14.35 -11.73 -8.74
C MET A 1 13.78 -12.65 -7.67
N ILE A 2 14.63 -13.44 -7.01
CA ILE A 2 14.23 -14.32 -5.90
C ILE A 2 14.19 -13.44 -4.65
N SER A 3 13.00 -13.19 -4.10
CA SER A 3 12.89 -12.62 -2.76
C SER A 3 12.95 -13.78 -1.75
N PHE A 4 13.92 -13.71 -0.84
CA PHE A 4 14.02 -14.62 0.30
C PHE A 4 13.69 -13.84 1.57
N TRP A 5 13.07 -14.53 2.52
CA TRP A 5 12.88 -14.00 3.86
C TRP A 5 14.18 -14.21 4.63
N ALA A 6 14.65 -13.17 5.31
CA ALA A 6 15.79 -13.23 6.21
C ALA A 6 15.38 -12.61 7.54
N SER A 7 15.70 -13.30 8.63
CA SER A 7 15.46 -12.77 9.97
C SER A 7 16.21 -11.46 10.16
N GLY A 8 15.60 -10.51 10.86
CA GLY A 8 16.22 -9.27 11.30
C GLY A 8 17.49 -9.52 12.12
N LEU A 9 17.66 -10.70 12.72
CA LEU A 9 18.89 -11.12 13.38
C LEU A 9 20.12 -11.15 12.45
N ALA A 10 19.89 -11.32 11.14
CA ALA A 10 20.94 -11.28 10.12
C ALA A 10 21.36 -9.85 9.74
N SER A 11 20.69 -8.80 10.24
CA SER A 11 21.06 -7.43 9.91
C SER A 11 22.28 -6.96 10.71
N PRO A 12 23.35 -6.49 10.03
CA PRO A 12 24.59 -6.03 10.67
C PRO A 12 24.46 -4.64 11.31
N PHE A 13 23.37 -3.92 11.04
CA PHE A 13 23.21 -2.52 11.43
C PHE A 13 22.60 -2.33 12.83
N VAL A 14 22.05 -3.38 13.43
CA VAL A 14 21.50 -3.36 14.79
C VAL A 14 22.02 -4.57 15.54
N THR A 15 22.47 -4.37 16.78
CA THR A 15 22.98 -5.47 17.60
C THR A 15 21.83 -6.32 18.16
N TRP A 16 22.14 -7.56 18.52
CA TRP A 16 21.18 -8.45 19.17
C TRP A 16 20.72 -7.90 20.51
N GLY A 17 21.62 -7.30 21.29
CA GLY A 17 21.30 -6.68 22.59
C GLY A 17 20.25 -5.57 22.47
N THR A 18 20.41 -4.65 21.51
CA THR A 18 19.44 -3.57 21.28
C THR A 18 18.07 -4.10 20.85
N ARG A 19 18.03 -5.19 20.07
CA ARG A 19 16.76 -5.83 19.66
C ARG A 19 16.05 -6.47 20.84
N ILE A 20 16.78 -7.22 21.66
CA ILE A 20 16.24 -7.89 22.86
C ILE A 20 15.77 -6.84 23.88
N GLU A 21 16.54 -5.79 24.10
CA GLU A 21 16.14 -4.70 25.00
C GLU A 21 14.82 -4.06 24.55
N ARG A 22 14.69 -3.75 23.26
CA ARG A 22 13.45 -3.20 22.69
C ARG A 22 12.27 -4.15 22.84
N TYR A 23 12.50 -5.45 22.67
CA TYR A 23 11.49 -6.48 22.85
C TYR A 23 11.06 -6.62 24.32
N VAL A 24 12.00 -6.66 25.26
CA VAL A 24 11.70 -6.74 26.70
C VAL A 24 10.97 -5.49 27.17
N ARG A 25 11.36 -4.30 26.72
CA ARG A 25 10.63 -3.05 27.01
C ARG A 25 9.20 -3.08 26.46
N ALA A 26 9.01 -3.62 25.26
CA ALA A 26 7.69 -3.77 24.65
C ALA A 26 6.81 -4.82 25.37
N LEU A 27 7.42 -5.91 25.85
CA LEU A 27 6.72 -6.89 26.70
C LEU A 27 6.30 -6.27 28.03
N ALA A 28 7.21 -5.50 28.66
CA ALA A 28 6.96 -4.85 29.94
C ALA A 28 5.92 -3.72 29.85
N SER A 29 5.81 -3.04 28.69
CA SER A 29 4.79 -2.01 28.49
C SER A 29 3.38 -2.58 28.29
N GLY A 30 3.26 -3.86 27.90
CA GLY A 30 1.99 -4.50 27.60
C GLY A 30 1.28 -3.92 26.36
N ASP A 31 1.94 -3.03 25.61
CA ASP A 31 1.41 -2.38 24.42
C ASP A 31 1.58 -3.30 23.20
N PRO A 32 0.48 -3.85 22.64
CA PRO A 32 0.54 -4.76 21.51
C PRO A 32 1.22 -4.15 20.27
N ASP A 33 1.17 -2.83 20.10
CA ASP A 33 1.77 -2.13 18.95
C ASP A 33 3.30 -2.02 19.09
N GLN A 34 3.78 -1.80 20.30
CA GLN A 34 5.21 -1.81 20.59
C GLN A 34 5.79 -3.22 20.40
N LEU A 35 5.05 -4.24 20.84
CA LEU A 35 5.44 -5.64 20.69
C LEU A 35 5.48 -6.04 19.21
N GLN A 36 4.46 -5.64 18.44
CA GLN A 36 4.44 -5.84 17.00
C GLN A 36 5.57 -5.11 16.29
N THR A 37 5.85 -3.87 16.66
CA THR A 37 6.96 -3.11 16.08
C THR A 37 8.31 -3.75 16.41
N ALA A 38 8.51 -4.23 17.64
CA ALA A 38 9.73 -4.92 18.03
C ALA A 38 9.95 -6.17 17.18
N LEU A 39 8.92 -6.99 17.00
CA LEU A 39 9.00 -8.25 16.25
C LEU A 39 9.11 -8.03 14.72
N ASN A 40 8.22 -7.21 14.14
CA ASN A 40 8.20 -6.98 12.69
C ASN A 40 9.40 -6.16 12.20
N ALA A 41 9.70 -5.04 12.86
CA ALA A 41 10.78 -4.16 12.41
C ALA A 41 12.15 -4.52 13.00
N GLY A 42 12.19 -5.09 14.20
CA GLY A 42 13.44 -5.49 14.86
C GLY A 42 13.94 -6.86 14.43
N PHE A 43 13.05 -7.86 14.44
CA PHE A 43 13.39 -9.26 14.16
C PHE A 43 12.98 -9.74 12.77
N GLY A 44 12.26 -8.93 11.98
CA GLY A 44 11.77 -9.35 10.65
C GLY A 44 10.77 -10.50 10.72
N GLU A 45 10.25 -10.79 11.91
CA GLU A 45 9.26 -11.84 12.15
C GLU A 45 7.88 -11.35 11.72
N CYS A 46 7.00 -12.26 11.32
CA CYS A 46 5.60 -11.92 11.05
C CYS A 46 4.81 -12.03 12.36
N TYR A 47 4.71 -10.93 13.12
CA TYR A 47 3.87 -10.87 14.31
C TYR A 47 2.55 -10.14 14.03
N THR A 48 1.47 -10.81 14.41
CA THR A 48 0.11 -10.27 14.42
C THR A 48 -0.38 -10.29 15.87
N THR A 49 -0.86 -9.15 16.35
CA THR A 49 -1.45 -9.01 17.68
C THR A 49 -2.69 -9.90 17.80
N ALA A 50 -3.04 -10.35 19.01
CA ALA A 50 -4.20 -11.23 19.25
C ALA A 50 -5.57 -10.59 18.92
N SER A 51 -5.61 -9.27 18.70
CA SER A 51 -6.73 -8.55 18.07
C SER A 51 -6.83 -8.80 16.56
N GLY A 52 -5.83 -9.43 15.94
CA GLY A 52 -5.75 -9.87 14.56
C GLY A 52 -6.64 -11.07 14.22
N ARG A 53 -7.83 -11.15 14.82
CA ARG A 53 -8.92 -12.02 14.33
C ARG A 53 -9.39 -11.62 12.92
N ASP A 54 -8.80 -10.60 12.30
CA ASP A 54 -9.03 -10.14 10.92
C ASP A 54 -7.88 -10.45 9.95
N ALA A 55 -6.80 -11.10 10.40
CA ALA A 55 -5.82 -11.65 9.48
C ALA A 55 -6.44 -12.86 8.77
N LEU A 56 -6.77 -12.70 7.49
CA LEU A 56 -7.25 -13.79 6.65
C LEU A 56 -6.20 -14.89 6.59
N ASP A 57 -6.57 -16.10 7.02
CA ASP A 57 -5.73 -17.27 6.80
C ASP A 57 -5.65 -17.54 5.28
N TRP A 58 -4.48 -17.95 4.81
CA TRP A 58 -4.28 -18.27 3.40
C TRP A 58 -5.22 -19.40 2.96
N GLN A 59 -5.58 -20.31 3.87
CA GLN A 59 -6.56 -21.37 3.63
C GLN A 59 -7.97 -20.82 3.39
N GLU A 60 -8.39 -19.79 4.11
CA GLU A 60 -9.69 -19.12 3.88
C GLU A 60 -9.75 -18.55 2.46
N ILE A 61 -8.65 -17.95 2.00
CA ILE A 61 -8.54 -17.40 0.64
C ILE A 61 -8.59 -18.53 -0.40
N LEU A 62 -7.97 -19.69 -0.12
CA LEU A 62 -8.00 -20.85 -1.01
C LEU A 62 -9.42 -21.38 -1.24
N GLN A 63 -10.26 -21.37 -0.21
CA GLN A 63 -11.66 -21.80 -0.30
C GLN A 63 -12.50 -20.87 -1.19
N ARG A 64 -12.02 -19.66 -1.51
CA ARG A 64 -12.71 -18.69 -2.38
C ARG A 64 -12.30 -18.78 -3.85
N ARG A 65 -11.63 -19.86 -4.23
CA ARG A 65 -11.31 -20.12 -5.63
C ARG A 65 -12.58 -20.48 -6.40
N GLN A 66 -12.68 -19.94 -7.61
CA GLN A 66 -13.67 -20.35 -8.59
C GLN A 66 -12.96 -20.89 -9.85
N PRO A 67 -13.65 -21.68 -10.68
CA PRO A 67 -13.07 -22.34 -11.85
C PRO A 67 -12.88 -21.38 -13.02
N TYR A 68 -11.99 -20.40 -12.86
CA TYR A 68 -11.51 -19.50 -13.92
C TYR A 68 -10.00 -19.28 -13.79
N ARG A 69 -9.36 -18.88 -14.89
CA ARG A 69 -7.93 -18.59 -14.97
C ARG A 69 -7.65 -17.09 -14.82
N MET A 70 -6.39 -16.75 -14.54
CA MET A 70 -5.97 -15.34 -14.59
C MET A 70 -6.16 -14.80 -16.02
N LYS A 71 -6.58 -13.53 -16.14
CA LYS A 71 -6.96 -12.84 -17.38
C LYS A 71 -8.23 -13.38 -18.07
N GLU A 72 -8.89 -14.38 -17.49
CA GLU A 72 -10.22 -14.81 -17.88
C GLU A 72 -11.26 -13.96 -17.14
N VAL A 73 -12.34 -13.60 -17.83
CA VAL A 73 -13.44 -12.80 -17.28
C VAL A 73 -14.65 -13.70 -17.08
N PRO A 74 -15.02 -14.04 -15.84
CA PRO A 74 -16.25 -14.82 -15.57
C PRO A 74 -17.52 -14.08 -16.01
N ASP A 75 -18.54 -14.82 -16.47
CA ASP A 75 -19.81 -14.28 -17.00
C ASP A 75 -20.53 -13.29 -16.06
N GLY A 76 -20.32 -13.41 -14.74
CA GLY A 76 -20.91 -12.52 -13.75
C GLY A 76 -20.26 -11.13 -13.67
N VAL A 77 -19.15 -10.90 -14.36
CA VAL A 77 -18.43 -9.62 -14.37
C VAL A 77 -19.12 -8.65 -15.32
N LEU A 78 -19.51 -7.50 -14.79
CA LEU A 78 -20.16 -6.43 -15.55
C LEU A 78 -19.21 -5.27 -15.84
N ARG A 79 -18.23 -5.04 -14.97
CA ARG A 79 -17.35 -3.86 -14.98
C ARG A 79 -15.96 -4.25 -14.52
N LEU A 80 -14.93 -3.64 -15.11
CA LEU A 80 -13.53 -3.81 -14.68
C LEU A 80 -13.00 -2.53 -14.02
N GLY A 81 -12.27 -2.69 -12.93
CA GLY A 81 -11.52 -1.62 -12.28
C GLY A 81 -10.10 -2.06 -11.95
N MET A 82 -9.17 -1.11 -11.91
CA MET A 82 -7.76 -1.35 -11.60
C MET A 82 -7.30 -0.51 -10.41
N GLY A 83 -6.55 -1.14 -9.51
CA GLY A 83 -5.76 -0.45 -8.49
C GLY A 83 -4.28 -0.55 -8.79
N VAL A 84 -3.53 0.52 -8.60
CA VAL A 84 -2.08 0.60 -8.81
C VAL A 84 -1.42 1.15 -7.55
N ASP A 85 -0.44 0.41 -7.05
CA ASP A 85 0.42 0.79 -5.93
C ASP A 85 1.82 1.13 -6.47
N VAL A 86 2.25 2.36 -6.20
CA VAL A 86 3.50 2.92 -6.71
C VAL A 86 4.63 2.62 -5.74
N GLN A 87 5.70 2.00 -6.23
CA GLN A 87 6.91 1.70 -5.47
C GLN A 87 8.14 2.22 -6.22
N LYS A 88 9.28 2.41 -5.56
CA LYS A 88 10.46 3.08 -6.15
C LYS A 88 10.85 2.59 -7.55
N LEU A 89 10.79 1.28 -7.76
CA LEU A 89 11.29 0.59 -8.96
C LEU A 89 10.22 -0.27 -9.63
N SER A 90 8.93 -0.02 -9.33
CA SER A 90 7.86 -0.76 -9.96
C SER A 90 6.47 -0.19 -9.69
N LEU A 91 5.53 -0.52 -10.57
CA LEU A 91 4.10 -0.34 -10.37
C LEU A 91 3.43 -1.69 -10.16
N TYR A 92 2.86 -1.93 -8.98
CA TYR A 92 2.05 -3.12 -8.73
C TYR A 92 0.62 -2.83 -9.14
N TYR A 93 0.04 -3.68 -9.98
CA TYR A 93 -1.34 -3.51 -10.42
C TYR A 93 -2.21 -4.69 -9.99
N THR A 94 -3.50 -4.42 -9.80
CA THR A 94 -4.53 -5.43 -9.58
C THR A 94 -5.79 -5.02 -10.32
N ILE A 95 -6.27 -5.91 -11.19
CA ILE A 95 -7.50 -5.74 -11.97
C ILE A 95 -8.58 -6.60 -11.32
N ARG A 96 -9.70 -5.95 -11.00
CA ARG A 96 -10.86 -6.56 -10.36
C ARG A 96 -12.07 -6.43 -11.27
N GLY A 97 -12.79 -7.53 -11.43
CA GLY A 97 -14.11 -7.55 -12.02
C GLY A 97 -15.15 -7.34 -10.95
N PHE A 98 -16.19 -6.58 -11.25
CA PHE A 98 -17.32 -6.31 -10.38
C PHE A 98 -18.61 -6.72 -11.08
N GLY A 99 -19.48 -7.39 -10.33
CA GLY A 99 -20.75 -7.90 -10.81
C GLY A 99 -21.91 -7.41 -9.96
N SER A 100 -23.07 -7.99 -10.21
CA SER A 100 -24.27 -7.68 -9.44
C SER A 100 -24.11 -8.04 -7.95
N ARG A 101 -24.89 -7.36 -7.10
CA ARG A 101 -24.97 -7.62 -5.66
C ARG A 101 -23.61 -7.52 -4.93
N GLY A 102 -22.69 -6.70 -5.45
CA GLY A 102 -21.37 -6.44 -4.85
C GLY A 102 -20.34 -7.56 -5.02
N ARG A 103 -20.62 -8.54 -5.89
CA ARG A 103 -19.67 -9.63 -6.19
C ARG A 103 -18.44 -9.09 -6.90
N SER A 104 -17.29 -9.70 -6.62
CA SER A 104 -16.06 -9.31 -7.31
C SER A 104 -15.09 -10.47 -7.51
N TRP A 105 -14.26 -10.35 -8.54
CA TRP A 105 -13.31 -11.36 -8.97
C TRP A 105 -11.94 -10.73 -9.18
N LEU A 106 -10.89 -11.43 -8.78
CA LEU A 106 -9.53 -11.08 -9.17
C LEU A 106 -9.30 -11.53 -10.62
N ILE A 107 -9.23 -10.59 -11.56
CA ILE A 107 -9.06 -10.89 -12.98
C ILE A 107 -7.59 -11.01 -13.35
N ASP A 108 -6.80 -9.99 -13.01
CA ASP A 108 -5.36 -10.02 -13.22
C ASP A 108 -4.64 -9.27 -12.10
N ARG A 109 -3.36 -9.57 -11.92
CA ARG A 109 -2.46 -8.81 -11.05
C ARG A 109 -1.04 -9.03 -11.54
N GLY A 110 -0.21 -8.02 -11.33
CA GLY A 110 1.18 -8.13 -11.72
C GLY A 110 2.01 -6.97 -11.19
N GLN A 111 3.19 -6.86 -11.77
CA GLN A 111 4.15 -5.84 -11.46
C GLN A 111 4.78 -5.39 -12.78
N LEU A 112 4.72 -4.09 -13.04
CA LEU A 112 5.50 -3.45 -14.10
C LEU A 112 6.81 -3.02 -13.46
N PHE A 113 7.93 -3.52 -13.96
CA PHE A 113 9.25 -3.22 -13.43
C PHE A 113 9.81 -1.98 -14.12
N GLY A 114 10.42 -1.09 -13.35
CA GLY A 114 11.03 0.13 -13.87
C GLY A 114 11.06 1.24 -12.81
N PRO A 115 12.08 2.10 -12.80
CA PRO A 115 12.10 3.29 -11.95
C PRO A 115 10.84 4.14 -12.20
N THR A 116 10.15 4.56 -11.13
CA THR A 116 8.89 5.31 -11.27
C THR A 116 9.05 6.79 -11.60
N ASP A 117 10.29 7.26 -11.63
CA ASP A 117 10.70 8.53 -12.23
C ASP A 117 10.81 8.46 -13.76
N ASP A 118 10.94 7.26 -14.34
CA ASP A 118 11.06 7.05 -15.78
C ASP A 118 9.68 6.90 -16.46
N ASP A 119 9.51 7.50 -17.63
CA ASP A 119 8.24 7.46 -18.37
C ASP A 119 7.91 6.06 -18.94
N GLU A 120 8.91 5.20 -19.12
CA GLU A 120 8.74 3.86 -19.72
C GLU A 120 7.77 2.99 -18.91
N VAL A 121 7.89 2.98 -17.56
CA VAL A 121 6.99 2.18 -16.70
C VAL A 121 5.56 2.72 -16.72
N TRP A 122 5.40 4.04 -16.92
CA TRP A 122 4.10 4.68 -17.06
C TRP A 122 3.46 4.42 -18.43
N ASN A 123 4.25 4.40 -19.50
CA ASN A 123 3.78 4.02 -20.83
C ASN A 123 3.31 2.55 -20.84
N ALA A 124 4.07 1.65 -20.20
CA ALA A 124 3.63 0.25 -20.02
C ALA A 124 2.32 0.14 -19.22
N LEU A 125 2.13 1.01 -18.21
CA LEU A 125 0.84 1.08 -17.49
C LEU A 125 -0.29 1.58 -18.39
N ALA A 126 -0.02 2.56 -19.26
CA ALA A 126 -1.00 3.07 -20.20
C ALA A 126 -1.44 2.01 -21.21
N ASP A 127 -0.48 1.26 -21.77
CA ASP A 127 -0.77 0.14 -22.68
C ASP A 127 -1.62 -0.92 -21.99
N LEU A 128 -1.26 -1.28 -20.75
CA LEU A 128 -2.02 -2.25 -19.96
C LEU A 128 -3.46 -1.79 -19.70
N MET A 129 -3.67 -0.53 -19.30
CA MET A 129 -4.99 -0.06 -18.88
C MET A 129 -5.95 0.25 -20.04
N LEU A 130 -5.40 0.50 -21.24
CA LEU A 130 -6.16 0.77 -22.46
C LEU A 130 -6.42 -0.50 -23.29
N THR A 131 -5.75 -1.60 -22.98
CA THR A 131 -5.95 -2.89 -23.64
C THR A 131 -7.19 -3.59 -23.06
N PRO A 132 -8.23 -3.89 -23.86
CA PRO A 132 -9.39 -4.62 -23.36
C PRO A 132 -9.04 -6.06 -22.97
N ILE A 133 -9.71 -6.55 -21.93
CA ILE A 133 -9.58 -7.92 -21.42
C ILE A 133 -10.87 -8.66 -21.74
N ALA A 134 -10.79 -9.69 -22.58
CA ALA A 134 -11.95 -10.45 -23.05
C ALA A 134 -13.08 -9.53 -23.60
N GLY A 135 -12.71 -8.46 -24.32
CA GLY A 135 -13.64 -7.48 -24.89
C GLY A 135 -14.15 -6.40 -23.92
N LEU A 136 -13.84 -6.49 -22.63
CA LEU A 136 -14.19 -5.45 -21.64
C LEU A 136 -13.04 -4.46 -21.44
N GLN A 137 -13.40 -3.18 -21.39
CA GLN A 137 -12.47 -2.10 -21.05
C GLN A 137 -12.37 -1.93 -19.54
N ILE A 138 -11.21 -1.48 -19.05
CA ILE A 138 -11.08 -0.99 -17.69
C ILE A 138 -11.77 0.37 -17.61
N GLU A 139 -12.72 0.52 -16.68
CA GLU A 139 -13.54 1.74 -16.61
C GLU A 139 -13.05 2.74 -15.57
N ARG A 140 -12.27 2.27 -14.59
CA ARG A 140 -11.68 3.13 -13.57
C ARG A 140 -10.35 2.59 -13.10
N VAL A 141 -9.37 3.48 -13.01
CA VAL A 141 -8.04 3.19 -12.48
C VAL A 141 -7.78 4.09 -11.29
N PHE A 142 -7.36 3.50 -10.18
CA PHE A 142 -6.97 4.20 -8.96
C PHE A 142 -5.48 4.01 -8.71
N ILE A 143 -4.71 5.08 -8.64
CA ILE A 143 -3.25 5.03 -8.43
C ILE A 143 -2.90 5.67 -7.10
N ASP A 144 -2.20 4.95 -6.22
CA ASP A 144 -1.76 5.51 -4.94
C ASP A 144 -0.78 6.66 -5.15
N SER A 145 -1.16 7.84 -4.65
CA SER A 145 -0.33 9.05 -4.66
C SER A 145 0.52 9.21 -3.39
N GLY A 146 0.45 8.24 -2.46
CA GLY A 146 1.20 8.27 -1.20
C GLY A 146 2.71 8.05 -1.34
N PHE A 147 3.18 7.52 -2.46
CA PHE A 147 4.60 7.28 -2.70
C PHE A 147 5.31 8.55 -3.20
N ARG A 148 6.30 9.02 -2.42
CA ARG A 148 7.09 10.27 -2.63
C ARG A 148 6.22 11.55 -2.70
N PRO A 149 5.56 11.97 -1.61
CA PRO A 149 5.07 13.34 -1.51
C PRO A 149 6.29 14.27 -1.46
N ASN A 150 6.42 15.11 -2.47
CA ASN A 150 7.41 16.18 -2.66
C ASN A 150 8.31 16.48 -1.44
N LYS A 151 9.63 16.34 -1.59
CA LYS A 151 10.56 17.00 -0.67
C LYS A 151 10.39 18.52 -0.84
N PRO A 152 10.25 19.30 0.25
CA PRO A 152 10.01 20.75 0.19
C PRO A 152 11.01 21.54 -0.67
N ASP A 153 12.24 21.04 -0.80
CA ASP A 153 13.33 21.74 -1.47
C ASP A 153 13.62 21.25 -2.91
N GLY A 154 12.81 20.32 -3.45
CA GLY A 154 13.27 19.42 -4.52
C GLY A 154 12.65 19.55 -5.91
N GLY A 155 11.71 20.47 -6.18
CA GLY A 155 11.26 20.75 -7.57
C GLY A 155 10.65 19.60 -8.39
N ASP A 156 10.54 18.38 -7.87
CA ASP A 156 10.10 17.22 -8.67
C ASP A 156 8.58 17.22 -8.87
N GLU A 157 8.18 17.17 -10.13
CA GLU A 157 6.80 16.99 -10.56
C GLU A 157 6.26 15.64 -10.06
N HIS A 158 5.05 15.64 -9.50
CA HIS A 158 4.46 14.42 -8.95
C HIS A 158 4.01 13.51 -10.11
N LYS A 159 4.85 12.56 -10.52
CA LYS A 159 4.61 11.67 -11.68
C LYS A 159 3.21 11.04 -11.74
N VAL A 160 2.64 10.67 -10.59
CA VAL A 160 1.25 10.16 -10.52
C VAL A 160 0.24 11.21 -11.02
N TYR A 161 0.42 12.48 -10.65
CA TYR A 161 -0.47 13.57 -11.03
C TYR A 161 -0.28 13.94 -12.50
N GLU A 162 0.95 13.96 -12.99
CA GLU A 162 1.26 14.13 -14.41
C GLU A 162 0.56 13.04 -15.26
N PHE A 163 0.72 11.77 -14.86
CA PHE A 163 0.09 10.64 -15.54
C PHE A 163 -1.44 10.70 -15.48
N THR A 164 -2.00 11.01 -14.31
CA THR A 164 -3.47 11.12 -14.16
C THR A 164 -4.04 12.24 -15.05
N ARG A 165 -3.32 13.36 -15.19
CA ARG A 165 -3.73 14.47 -16.06
C ARG A 165 -3.81 14.06 -17.54
N ARG A 166 -3.04 13.07 -17.98
CA ARG A 166 -3.11 12.53 -19.35
C ARG A 166 -4.40 11.74 -19.59
N TYR A 167 -4.97 11.12 -18.56
CA TYR A 167 -6.14 10.24 -18.64
C TYR A 167 -7.23 10.56 -17.59
N PRO A 168 -7.71 11.81 -17.45
CA PRO A 168 -8.59 12.23 -16.35
C PRO A 168 -9.98 11.57 -16.40
N TRP A 169 -10.38 11.02 -17.55
CA TRP A 169 -11.63 10.27 -17.70
C TRP A 169 -11.56 8.88 -17.06
N LEU A 170 -10.36 8.27 -17.02
CA LEU A 170 -10.14 6.89 -16.62
C LEU A 170 -9.40 6.77 -15.28
N VAL A 171 -8.41 7.61 -15.05
CA VAL A 171 -7.47 7.51 -13.93
C VAL A 171 -7.81 8.53 -12.86
N SER A 172 -7.70 8.12 -11.59
CA SER A 172 -7.84 8.99 -10.43
C SER A 172 -6.72 8.70 -9.43
N PRO A 173 -5.99 9.71 -8.93
CA PRO A 173 -5.03 9.50 -7.87
C PRO A 173 -5.78 9.28 -6.57
N THR A 174 -5.29 8.38 -5.73
CA THR A 174 -5.87 8.09 -4.42
C THR A 174 -4.94 8.48 -3.29
N LYS A 175 -5.53 8.87 -2.17
CA LYS A 175 -4.79 9.08 -0.92
C LYS A 175 -5.55 8.47 0.25
N GLY A 176 -4.89 7.55 0.93
CA GLY A 176 -5.41 6.89 2.11
C GLY A 176 -5.43 7.81 3.33
N ARG A 177 -6.49 7.71 4.14
CA ARG A 177 -6.53 8.12 5.55
C ARG A 177 -6.98 6.92 6.37
N ALA A 178 -6.46 6.76 7.58
CA ALA A 178 -6.83 5.64 8.45
C ALA A 178 -8.37 5.56 8.60
N THR A 179 -8.96 6.62 9.16
CA THR A 179 -10.40 6.71 9.39
C THR A 179 -10.99 7.95 8.70
N MET A 180 -12.12 7.79 8.02
CA MET A 180 -12.85 8.88 7.36
C MET A 180 -14.34 8.54 7.22
N SER A 181 -15.21 9.55 7.32
CA SER A 181 -16.66 9.46 7.03
C SER A 181 -17.07 10.63 6.13
N PRO A 182 -17.74 10.40 4.98
CA PRO A 182 -18.00 9.10 4.35
C PRO A 182 -16.70 8.36 4.00
N PRO A 183 -16.73 7.03 3.75
CA PRO A 183 -15.51 6.23 3.56
C PRO A 183 -14.73 6.56 2.28
N TYR A 184 -15.32 7.33 1.36
CA TYR A 184 -14.64 7.90 0.20
C TYR A 184 -15.09 9.34 -0.02
N ARG A 185 -14.19 10.19 -0.54
CA ARG A 185 -14.49 11.58 -0.92
C ARG A 185 -13.62 12.02 -2.09
N VAL A 186 -14.19 12.71 -3.06
CA VAL A 186 -13.43 13.36 -4.14
C VAL A 186 -13.19 14.82 -3.78
N SER A 187 -11.97 15.31 -3.95
CA SER A 187 -11.61 16.73 -3.78
C SER A 187 -10.82 17.23 -4.97
N LYS A 188 -11.11 18.45 -5.43
CA LYS A 188 -10.24 19.14 -6.39
C LYS A 188 -9.00 19.64 -5.66
N ILE A 189 -7.83 19.28 -6.15
CA ILE A 189 -6.54 19.82 -5.72
C ILE A 189 -5.94 20.62 -6.87
N GLU A 190 -5.32 21.74 -6.56
CA GLU A 190 -4.50 22.48 -7.52
C GLU A 190 -3.06 22.00 -7.41
N VAL A 191 -2.49 21.59 -8.54
CA VAL A 191 -1.09 21.21 -8.63
C VAL A 191 -0.36 22.37 -9.28
N THR A 192 0.42 23.09 -8.48
CA THR A 192 1.29 24.17 -8.94
C THR A 192 2.62 23.57 -9.40
N SER A 193 2.91 23.63 -10.69
CA SER A 193 4.25 23.37 -11.21
C SER A 193 5.11 24.62 -10.99
N LYS A 194 6.30 24.50 -10.37
CA LYS A 194 7.20 25.66 -10.21
C LYS A 194 7.77 26.05 -11.57
N GLY A 195 7.29 27.15 -12.19
CA GLY A 195 7.79 27.68 -13.46
C GLY A 195 6.73 28.40 -14.30
N LYS A 196 6.94 28.50 -15.63
CA LYS A 196 6.01 29.08 -16.63
C LYS A 196 4.80 28.18 -16.97
N GLN A 197 4.66 27.01 -16.35
CA GLN A 197 3.56 26.10 -16.63
C GLN A 197 2.31 26.47 -15.83
N ALA A 198 1.16 26.45 -16.48
CA ALA A 198 -0.13 26.74 -15.85
C ALA A 198 -0.44 25.72 -14.75
N SER A 199 -0.94 26.21 -13.61
CA SER A 199 -1.56 25.36 -12.59
C SER A 199 -2.74 24.60 -13.20
N TYR A 200 -2.94 23.37 -12.74
CA TYR A 200 -4.08 22.57 -13.18
C TYR A 200 -4.74 21.89 -11.99
N SER A 201 -6.04 21.62 -12.14
CA SER A 201 -6.82 20.93 -11.11
C SER A 201 -6.91 19.44 -11.39
N ILE A 202 -6.78 18.64 -10.33
CA ILE A 202 -6.99 17.18 -10.35
C ILE A 202 -8.06 16.80 -9.33
N ASN A 203 -8.89 15.83 -9.69
CA ASN A 203 -9.81 15.18 -8.75
C ASN A 203 -9.06 14.10 -7.95
N LEU A 204 -8.60 14.45 -6.75
CA LEU A 204 -7.98 13.51 -5.82
C LEU A 204 -9.06 12.74 -5.05
N VAL A 205 -8.91 11.42 -4.98
CA VAL A 205 -9.83 10.53 -4.28
C VAL A 205 -9.27 10.15 -2.92
N TRP A 206 -9.92 10.61 -1.86
CA TRP A 206 -9.62 10.21 -0.49
C TRP A 206 -10.35 8.92 -0.17
N LEU A 207 -9.65 7.98 0.47
CA LEU A 207 -10.19 6.67 0.86
C LEU A 207 -9.91 6.40 2.34
N SER A 208 -10.92 5.88 3.05
CA SER A 208 -10.77 5.32 4.39
C SER A 208 -10.12 3.93 4.27
N THR A 209 -8.83 3.84 4.57
CA THR A 209 -8.09 2.58 4.42
C THR A 209 -8.64 1.49 5.32
N ASP A 210 -9.13 1.86 6.50
CA ASP A 210 -9.57 0.90 7.50
C ASP A 210 -10.92 0.30 7.09
N PHE A 211 -11.82 1.15 6.61
CA PHE A 211 -13.11 0.72 6.08
C PHE A 211 -12.94 -0.25 4.90
N PHE A 212 -12.14 0.11 3.89
CA PHE A 212 -12.01 -0.73 2.70
C PHE A 212 -11.25 -2.03 2.96
N LYS A 213 -10.29 -2.04 3.91
CA LYS A 213 -9.64 -3.28 4.36
C LYS A 213 -10.63 -4.21 5.08
N SER A 214 -11.38 -3.67 6.04
CA SER A 214 -12.42 -4.43 6.75
C SER A 214 -13.49 -4.95 5.79
N LEU A 215 -13.94 -4.11 4.85
CA LEU A 215 -14.88 -4.52 3.80
C LEU A 215 -14.32 -5.67 2.98
N LEU A 216 -13.07 -5.60 2.53
CA LEU A 216 -12.46 -6.67 1.75
C LEU A 216 -12.39 -7.99 2.52
N VAL A 217 -11.99 -7.94 3.80
CA VAL A 217 -11.96 -9.12 4.67
C VAL A 217 -13.36 -9.72 4.83
N SER A 218 -14.37 -8.89 5.11
CA SER A 218 -15.77 -9.30 5.19
C SER A 218 -16.25 -9.98 3.89
N ARG A 219 -15.89 -9.42 2.74
CA ARG A 219 -16.26 -9.93 1.41
C ARG A 219 -15.56 -11.24 1.06
N ILE A 220 -14.32 -11.44 1.52
CA ILE A 220 -13.63 -12.72 1.38
C ILE A 220 -14.28 -13.79 2.26
N ARG A 221 -14.73 -13.43 3.48
CA ARG A 221 -15.43 -14.35 4.38
C ARG A 221 -16.86 -14.68 3.95
N THR A 222 -17.50 -13.81 3.17
CA THR A 222 -18.88 -13.98 2.69
C THR A 222 -19.01 -15.21 1.79
N PRO A 223 -19.85 -16.21 2.12
CA PRO A 223 -20.11 -17.39 1.29
C PRO A 223 -20.47 -17.06 -0.18
N LEU A 224 -20.13 -17.95 -1.11
CA LEU A 224 -20.26 -17.67 -2.56
C LEU A 224 -21.72 -17.55 -3.03
N ASP A 225 -22.64 -18.20 -2.33
CA ASP A 225 -24.09 -18.13 -2.54
C ASP A 225 -24.70 -16.81 -2.05
N GLN A 226 -24.01 -16.10 -1.14
CA GLN A 226 -24.48 -14.84 -0.58
C GLN A 226 -24.12 -13.60 -1.43
N PRO A 227 -24.66 -12.42 -1.13
CA PRO A 227 -24.31 -11.15 -1.77
C PRO A 227 -22.91 -10.64 -1.40
N GLY A 228 -22.14 -10.29 -2.42
CA GLY A 228 -20.81 -9.68 -2.33
C GLY A 228 -19.60 -10.55 -2.02
N PRO A 229 -19.56 -11.87 -2.27
CA PRO A 229 -18.30 -12.60 -2.18
C PRO A 229 -17.21 -11.99 -3.09
N SER A 230 -15.97 -12.03 -2.58
CA SER A 230 -14.75 -11.76 -3.36
C SER A 230 -14.08 -13.08 -3.71
N SER A 231 -13.93 -13.33 -5.01
CA SER A 231 -13.50 -14.62 -5.55
C SER A 231 -12.14 -14.54 -6.23
N PHE A 232 -11.46 -15.68 -6.34
CA PHE A 232 -10.10 -15.78 -6.89
C PHE A 232 -9.99 -16.89 -7.94
N PRO A 233 -9.05 -16.79 -8.89
CA PRO A 233 -8.89 -17.81 -9.93
C PRO A 233 -8.19 -19.05 -9.39
N THR A 234 -8.47 -20.20 -10.01
CA THR A 234 -7.93 -21.51 -9.60
C THR A 234 -6.41 -21.59 -9.75
N THR A 235 -5.84 -20.89 -10.73
CA THR A 235 -4.42 -21.02 -11.13
C THR A 235 -3.44 -20.32 -10.16
N SER A 236 -3.90 -19.46 -9.23
CA SER A 236 -3.02 -18.39 -8.73
C SER A 236 -2.25 -18.63 -7.43
N MET A 237 -2.40 -19.70 -6.62
CA MET A 237 -2.22 -19.50 -5.16
C MET A 237 -1.15 -20.26 -4.36
N ARG A 238 -0.16 -20.98 -4.93
CA ARG A 238 0.94 -21.51 -4.08
C ARG A 238 1.91 -20.42 -3.59
N THR A 239 2.15 -19.39 -4.40
CA THR A 239 3.05 -18.25 -4.06
C THR A 239 2.28 -16.98 -3.65
N THR A 240 1.00 -16.88 -4.04
CA THR A 240 0.22 -15.63 -3.97
C THR A 240 -0.45 -15.40 -2.62
N ALA A 241 -1.06 -16.43 -2.01
CA ALA A 241 -1.83 -16.25 -0.78
C ALA A 241 -0.94 -15.78 0.38
N SER A 242 0.30 -16.30 0.46
CA SER A 242 1.29 -15.89 1.46
C SER A 242 1.88 -14.51 1.19
N SER A 243 2.04 -14.09 -0.08
CA SER A 243 2.50 -12.72 -0.40
C SER A 243 1.41 -11.67 -0.13
N TRP A 244 0.16 -12.02 -0.39
CA TRP A 244 -1.00 -11.13 -0.24
C TRP A 244 -1.39 -10.99 1.23
N SER A 245 -1.44 -12.09 1.99
CA SER A 245 -1.64 -12.03 3.45
C SER A 245 -0.53 -11.22 4.13
N ARG A 246 0.74 -11.37 3.70
CA ARG A 246 1.87 -10.59 4.22
C ARG A 246 1.76 -9.09 3.93
N ARG A 247 1.43 -8.70 2.70
CA ARG A 247 1.23 -7.27 2.36
C ARG A 247 0.01 -6.68 3.04
N PHE A 248 -1.08 -7.44 3.11
CA PHE A 248 -2.30 -7.04 3.80
C PHE A 248 -2.04 -6.83 5.30
N ALA A 249 -1.37 -7.77 5.96
CA ALA A 249 -0.95 -7.67 7.36
C ALA A 249 -0.02 -6.48 7.61
N SER A 250 0.96 -6.23 6.73
CA SER A 250 1.85 -5.05 6.85
C SER A 250 1.13 -3.71 6.66
N SER A 251 -0.07 -3.73 6.07
CA SER A 251 -0.85 -2.52 5.76
C SER A 251 -1.94 -2.23 6.78
N MET A 252 -2.30 -3.15 7.69
CA MET A 252 -3.41 -2.93 8.64
C MET A 252 -3.20 -1.67 9.50
N PRO A 253 -4.28 -0.93 9.81
CA PRO A 253 -4.18 0.19 10.73
C PRO A 253 -3.57 -0.22 12.05
N ARG A 254 -2.67 0.64 12.52
CA ARG A 254 -2.29 0.70 13.93
C ARG A 254 -3.56 0.99 14.71
N PRO A 255 -3.94 0.21 15.73
CA PRO A 255 -5.00 0.64 16.63
C PRO A 255 -4.64 2.03 17.16
N ALA A 256 -5.58 2.97 17.07
CA ALA A 256 -5.37 4.28 17.65
C ALA A 256 -5.17 4.10 19.16
N SER A 257 -3.97 4.40 19.65
CA SER A 257 -3.71 4.49 21.08
C SER A 257 -4.59 5.63 21.64
N ARG A 258 -5.76 5.28 22.15
CA ARG A 258 -6.47 6.13 23.11
C ARG A 258 -5.63 6.11 24.38
N ASN A 259 -4.73 7.07 24.49
CA ASN A 259 -4.33 7.72 25.74
C ASN A 259 -3.49 8.94 25.38
N GLY A 260 -4.01 10.12 25.68
CA GLY A 260 -3.27 11.36 25.58
C GLY A 260 -2.10 11.34 26.56
N CYS A 261 -0.91 11.64 26.06
CA CYS A 261 0.12 12.28 26.87
C CYS A 261 0.98 13.16 25.96
N SER A 262 1.29 14.32 26.49
CA SER A 262 1.62 15.59 25.85
C SER A 262 2.95 15.68 25.11
N ASP A 263 3.00 16.64 24.18
CA ASP A 263 4.17 17.39 23.74
C ASP A 263 5.32 17.46 24.77
N ARG A 264 6.46 16.85 24.43
CA ARG A 264 7.80 17.44 24.62
C ARG A 264 8.91 16.52 24.10
N ALA A 265 9.51 16.88 22.97
CA ALA A 265 10.94 16.78 22.72
C ALA A 265 11.25 17.38 21.34
N ARG A 266 11.26 18.71 21.28
CA ARG A 266 11.91 19.46 20.21
C ARG A 266 13.34 19.69 20.69
N THR A 267 14.30 18.88 20.23
CA THR A 267 15.72 19.17 20.44
C THR A 267 16.34 19.59 19.12
N THR A 268 16.56 20.90 19.05
CA THR A 268 17.33 21.64 18.05
C THR A 268 18.73 21.06 17.88
N PHE A 269 19.07 20.69 16.65
CA PHE A 269 20.45 20.54 16.20
C PHE A 269 20.89 21.89 15.61
N SER A 270 21.83 22.57 16.24
CA SER A 270 22.56 23.67 15.59
C SER A 270 24.05 23.61 15.93
N THR A 271 24.83 23.40 14.86
CA THR A 271 26.18 23.94 14.60
C THR A 271 27.33 23.52 15.50
N ALA A 272 28.08 22.50 15.04
CA ALA A 272 29.51 22.39 15.29
C ALA A 272 30.27 23.33 14.32
N ARG A 273 31.06 24.27 14.86
CA ARG A 273 32.10 25.01 14.12
C ARG A 273 33.46 24.79 14.80
N ARG A 274 34.36 24.19 14.03
CA ARG A 274 35.82 24.43 13.86
C ARG A 274 36.68 24.71 15.11
N SER A 275 37.68 23.84 15.30
CA SER A 275 38.99 24.13 15.94
C SER A 275 39.71 25.30 15.23
N PRO A 276 40.67 25.99 15.89
CA PRO A 276 42.07 25.50 15.86
C PRO A 276 42.94 25.84 17.11
N TRP A 277 43.90 24.93 17.39
CA TRP A 277 45.31 25.12 17.78
C TRP A 277 45.81 26.03 18.95
N ARG A 278 46.88 25.50 19.59
CA ARG A 278 47.89 26.08 20.54
C ARG A 278 47.47 26.06 22.03
N SER A 279 48.32 25.75 23.02
CA SER A 279 49.76 25.41 23.11
C SER A 279 50.10 24.97 24.55
N ALA A 280 51.02 24.01 24.68
CA ALA A 280 52.13 23.87 25.66
C ALA A 280 51.98 24.11 27.19
N THR A 281 52.80 23.32 27.93
CA THR A 281 53.24 23.40 29.35
C THR A 281 52.18 23.05 30.41
N ARG A 282 52.43 22.16 31.37
CA ARG A 282 53.64 21.55 31.94
C ARG A 282 53.33 20.11 32.35
#